data_AF-A0A087S3L6-F1
#
_entry.id   AF-A0A087S3L6-F1
#
_cell.length_a   1.000
_cell.length_b   1.000
_cell.length_c   1.000
_cell.angle_alpha   90.00
_cell.angle_beta   90.00
_cell.angle_gamma   90.00
#
_symmetry.space_group_name_H-M   'P 1'
#
loop_
_entity.id
_entity.type
_entity.pdbx_description
1 polymer ?
#
loop_
_entity_poly.entity_id
_entity_poly.type
_entity_poly.pdbx_seq_one_letter_code
_entity_poly.pdbx_strand_id
1 'polypeptide(L)'
;MQKVSGVNRRNLTKYYRLLIKEFNWQIPVVDPTQCVVRIANNAGVSEKTKRTAIDILHKVKQQGFIDGKDPTSVAAAAIYIAGKKTKEVLSFKKIGSAANITELTIRNVRKRLEILVENS
;
A
#
# COMPACT_ATOMS: atom_id res chain seq x y z
N MET A 1 -31.53 -8.39 9.14
CA MET A 1 -31.39 -9.42 8.07
C MET A 1 -31.13 -8.70 6.75
N GLN A 2 -29.91 -8.80 6.20
CA GLN A 2 -29.49 -8.13 4.94
C GLN A 2 -29.54 -9.12 3.77
N LYS A 3 -30.31 -8.81 2.72
CA LYS A 3 -30.19 -9.46 1.40
C LYS A 3 -30.95 -8.65 0.34
N VAL A 4 -30.28 -7.71 -0.34
CA VAL A 4 -30.74 -7.23 -1.66
C VAL A 4 -29.54 -6.76 -2.51
N SER A 5 -28.91 -7.68 -3.22
CA SER A 5 -28.70 -7.61 -4.68
C SER A 5 -27.81 -8.78 -5.10
N GLY A 6 -28.29 -9.57 -6.05
CA GLY A 6 -27.59 -10.73 -6.62
C GLY A 6 -26.47 -10.32 -7.58
N VAL A 7 -25.73 -9.26 -7.28
CA VAL A 7 -24.62 -8.81 -8.13
C VAL A 7 -23.34 -9.45 -7.62
N ASN A 8 -22.92 -10.52 -8.29
CA ASN A 8 -21.61 -11.15 -8.10
C ASN A 8 -20.52 -10.04 -8.14
N ARG A 9 -19.71 -9.90 -7.08
CA ARG A 9 -18.66 -8.85 -6.95
C ARG A 9 -17.81 -8.70 -8.23
N ARG A 10 -17.59 -9.80 -8.95
CA ARG A 10 -16.87 -9.85 -10.24
C ARG A 10 -17.55 -9.05 -11.36
N ASN A 11 -18.88 -9.09 -11.40
CA ASN A 11 -19.68 -8.40 -12.40
C ASN A 11 -19.71 -6.89 -12.13
N LEU A 12 -19.81 -6.47 -10.87
CA LEU A 12 -19.79 -5.05 -10.50
C LEU A 12 -18.49 -4.38 -10.96
N THR A 13 -17.33 -5.00 -10.72
CA THR A 13 -16.04 -4.49 -11.21
C THR A 13 -15.97 -4.43 -12.73
N LYS A 14 -16.57 -5.42 -13.43
CA LYS A 14 -16.61 -5.47 -14.90
C LYS A 14 -17.49 -4.36 -15.47
N TYR A 15 -18.69 -4.17 -14.94
CA TYR A 15 -19.62 -3.12 -15.38
C TYR A 15 -19.09 -1.72 -15.04
N TYR A 16 -18.50 -1.54 -13.85
CA TYR A 16 -17.87 -0.28 -13.46
C TYR A 16 -16.72 0.07 -14.41
N ARG A 17 -15.86 -0.89 -14.76
CA ARG A 17 -14.77 -0.69 -15.72
C ARG A 17 -15.27 -0.38 -17.15
N LEU A 18 -16.38 -0.99 -17.57
CA LEU A 18 -17.02 -0.69 -18.87
C LEU A 18 -17.57 0.73 -18.92
N LEU A 19 -18.30 1.17 -17.89
CA LEU A 19 -18.85 2.52 -17.81
C LEU A 19 -17.76 3.60 -17.86
N ILE A 20 -16.65 3.37 -17.16
CA ILE A 20 -15.51 4.29 -17.16
C ILE A 20 -14.86 4.37 -18.54
N LYS A 21 -14.72 3.24 -19.23
CA LYS A 21 -14.12 3.18 -20.58
C LYS A 21 -14.93 3.98 -21.59
N GLU A 22 -16.26 3.94 -21.50
CA GLU A 22 -17.16 4.68 -22.38
C GLU A 22 -17.20 6.18 -22.09
N PHE A 23 -17.04 6.60 -20.82
CA PHE A 23 -17.11 8.00 -20.41
C PHE A 23 -15.76 8.75 -20.41
N ASN A 24 -14.66 8.13 -20.84
CA ASN A 24 -13.30 8.71 -20.81
C ASN A 24 -12.89 9.29 -19.43
N TRP A 25 -13.52 8.80 -18.36
CA TRP A 25 -13.26 9.28 -17.01
C TRP A 25 -11.93 8.70 -16.56
N GLN A 26 -10.91 9.55 -16.37
CA GLN A 26 -9.64 9.14 -15.78
C GLN A 26 -9.93 8.61 -14.38
N ILE A 27 -9.95 7.29 -14.20
CA ILE A 27 -9.88 6.69 -12.87
C ILE A 27 -8.61 7.26 -12.25
N PRO A 28 -8.64 7.88 -11.08
CA PRO A 28 -7.39 8.14 -10.37
C PRO A 28 -6.77 6.78 -10.11
N VAL A 29 -5.75 6.44 -10.90
CA VAL A 29 -4.88 5.31 -10.60
C VAL A 29 -4.49 5.52 -9.16
N VAL A 30 -4.93 4.63 -8.27
CA VAL A 30 -4.68 4.76 -6.83
C VAL A 30 -3.17 4.83 -6.70
N ASP A 31 -2.67 6.03 -6.50
CA ASP A 31 -1.24 6.23 -6.48
C ASP A 31 -0.73 5.46 -5.26
N PRO A 32 0.22 4.53 -5.39
CA PRO A 32 0.78 3.84 -4.24
C PRO A 32 1.30 4.84 -3.18
N THR A 33 1.61 6.09 -3.55
CA THR A 33 1.86 7.18 -2.59
C THR A 33 0.63 7.51 -1.72
N GLN A 34 -0.59 7.50 -2.26
CA GLN A 34 -1.83 7.68 -1.48
C GLN A 34 -2.04 6.54 -0.49
N CYS A 35 -1.66 5.31 -0.84
CA CYS A 35 -1.67 4.20 0.11
C CYS A 35 -0.70 4.46 1.27
N VAL A 36 0.50 4.95 1.00
CA VAL A 36 1.48 5.33 2.02
C VAL A 36 0.94 6.46 2.91
N VAL A 37 0.42 7.54 2.32
CA VAL A 37 -0.11 8.69 3.07
C VAL A 37 -1.27 8.27 3.98
N ARG A 38 -2.22 7.48 3.47
CA ARG A 38 -3.36 7.00 4.25
C ARG A 38 -2.91 6.13 5.43
N ILE A 39 -2.04 5.15 5.19
CA ILE A 39 -1.56 4.24 6.24
C ILE A 39 -0.73 5.01 7.26
N ALA A 40 0.14 5.93 6.82
CA ALA A 40 0.99 6.72 7.69
C ALA A 40 0.18 7.69 8.56
N ASN A 41 -0.86 8.33 8.02
CA ASN A 41 -1.79 9.15 8.79
C ASN A 41 -2.50 8.32 9.86
N ASN A 42 -3.06 7.17 9.46
CA ASN A 42 -3.75 6.27 10.39
C ASN A 42 -2.80 5.68 11.47
N ALA A 43 -1.54 5.45 11.12
CA ALA A 43 -0.53 4.98 12.06
C ALA A 43 0.12 6.11 12.89
N GLY A 44 -0.28 7.37 12.69
CA GLY A 44 0.25 8.54 13.42
C GLY A 44 1.75 8.72 13.22
N VAL A 45 2.22 8.55 11.99
CA VAL A 45 3.63 8.60 11.60
C VAL A 45 4.05 10.04 11.26
N SER A 46 5.29 10.42 11.58
CA SER A 46 5.82 11.76 11.27
C SER A 46 5.95 12.05 9.77
N GLU A 47 5.88 13.32 9.37
CA GLU A 47 6.07 13.76 7.98
C GLU A 47 7.43 13.35 7.40
N LYS A 48 8.48 13.37 8.22
CA LYS A 48 9.82 12.93 7.83
C LYS A 48 9.82 11.46 7.39
N THR A 49 9.13 10.62 8.16
CA THR A 49 8.99 9.19 7.85
C THR A 49 8.08 8.95 6.65
N LYS A 50 7.01 9.73 6.46
CA LYS A 50 6.17 9.68 5.25
C LYS A 50 6.97 9.95 3.98
N ARG A 51 7.75 11.03 3.97
CA ARG A 51 8.59 11.40 2.83
C ARG A 51 9.59 10.29 2.50
N THR A 52 10.26 9.77 3.54
CA THR A 52 11.22 8.66 3.39
C THR A 52 10.55 7.39 2.85
N ALA A 53 9.31 7.09 3.29
CA ALA A 53 8.55 5.94 2.81
C ALA A 53 8.16 6.09 1.33
N ILE A 54 7.80 7.30 0.89
CA ILE A 54 7.52 7.61 -0.51
C ILE A 54 8.79 7.44 -1.37
N ASP A 55 9.93 7.92 -0.90
CA ASP A 55 11.21 7.77 -1.60
C ASP A 55 11.59 6.29 -1.78
N ILE A 56 11.41 5.48 -0.73
CA ILE A 56 11.61 4.02 -0.80
C ILE A 56 10.65 3.39 -1.80
N LEU A 57 9.38 3.77 -1.76
CA LEU A 57 8.36 3.23 -2.65
C LEU A 57 8.67 3.54 -4.13
N HIS A 58 9.17 4.75 -4.43
CA HIS A 58 9.59 5.14 -5.78
C HIS A 58 10.77 4.28 -6.28
N LYS A 59 11.79 4.05 -5.45
CA LYS A 59 12.93 3.18 -5.80
C LYS A 59 12.48 1.76 -6.11
N VAL A 60 11.63 1.20 -5.25
CA VAL A 60 11.11 -0.17 -5.37
C VAL A 60 10.17 -0.30 -6.58
N LYS A 61 9.44 0.75 -6.93
CA LYS A 61 8.62 0.83 -8.15
C LYS A 61 9.46 0.80 -9.41
N GLN A 62 10.56 1.55 -9.46
CA GLN A 62 11.48 1.56 -10.60
C GLN A 62 12.15 0.20 -10.84
N GLN A 63 12.30 -0.60 -9.78
CA GLN A 63 12.86 -1.95 -9.85
C GLN A 63 11.84 -3.05 -10.14
N GLY A 64 10.57 -2.69 -10.43
CA GLY A 64 9.52 -3.67 -10.79
C GLY A 64 9.05 -4.56 -9.64
N PHE A 65 9.41 -4.28 -8.38
CA PHE A 65 9.09 -5.17 -7.26
C PHE A 65 7.62 -5.13 -6.84
N ILE A 66 6.89 -4.07 -7.20
CA ILE A 66 5.47 -3.88 -6.90
C ILE A 66 4.59 -4.78 -7.80
N ASP A 67 5.12 -5.22 -8.94
CA ASP A 67 4.35 -5.98 -9.92
C ASP A 67 3.90 -7.34 -9.34
N GLY A 68 2.58 -7.56 -9.35
CA GLY A 68 1.95 -8.76 -8.80
C GLY A 68 1.83 -8.80 -7.27
N LYS A 69 2.23 -7.75 -6.55
CA LYS A 69 2.07 -7.64 -5.09
C LYS A 69 0.97 -6.65 -4.71
N ASP A 70 0.36 -6.89 -3.56
CA ASP A 70 -0.63 -5.96 -3.00
C ASP A 70 0.04 -4.61 -2.65
N PRO A 71 -0.38 -3.49 -3.27
CA PRO A 71 0.22 -2.17 -3.01
C PRO A 71 0.15 -1.75 -1.55
N THR A 72 -0.88 -2.20 -0.82
CA THR A 72 -1.07 -1.91 0.60
C THR A 72 0.03 -2.57 1.44
N SER A 73 0.32 -3.84 1.16
CA SER A 73 1.41 -4.58 1.82
C SER A 73 2.79 -3.97 1.57
N VAL A 74 3.06 -3.49 0.35
CA VAL A 74 4.32 -2.83 0.00
C VAL A 74 4.43 -1.46 0.67
N ALA A 75 3.36 -0.66 0.66
CA ALA A 75 3.30 0.61 1.36
C ALA A 75 3.53 0.46 2.87
N ALA A 76 2.91 -0.53 3.50
CA ALA A 76 3.10 -0.83 4.93
C ALA A 76 4.55 -1.23 5.26
N ALA A 77 5.19 -2.05 4.41
CA ALA A 77 6.59 -2.42 4.57
C ALA A 77 7.53 -1.21 4.38
N ALA A 78 7.25 -0.36 3.39
CA ALA A 78 8.02 0.87 3.15
C ALA A 78 7.93 1.83 4.34
N ILE A 79 6.76 2.00 4.96
CA ILE A 79 6.56 2.80 6.18
C ILE A 79 7.38 2.23 7.34
N TYR A 80 7.39 0.90 7.52
CA TYR A 80 8.16 0.29 8.60
C TYR A 80 9.67 0.52 8.43
N ILE A 81 10.19 0.36 7.21
CA ILE A 81 11.61 0.57 6.91
C ILE A 81 11.97 2.05 7.03
N ALA A 82 11.09 2.95 6.57
CA ALA A 82 11.24 4.39 6.77
C ALA A 82 11.31 4.74 8.26
N GLY A 83 10.40 4.18 9.09
CA GLY A 83 10.40 4.39 10.55
C GLY A 83 11.71 3.92 11.19
N LYS A 84 12.24 2.77 10.77
CA LYS A 84 13.56 2.30 11.20
C LYS A 84 14.67 3.28 10.83
N LYS A 85 14.64 3.88 9.64
CA LYS A 85 15.62 4.89 9.18
C LYS A 85 15.51 6.23 9.91
N THR A 86 14.29 6.65 10.25
CA THR A 86 14.03 7.91 10.96
C THR A 86 14.10 7.78 12.49
N LYS A 87 14.40 6.57 13.02
CA LYS A 87 14.40 6.22 14.44
C LYS A 87 13.02 6.35 15.11
N GLU A 88 11.96 6.21 14.32
CA GLU A 88 10.57 6.21 14.81
C GLU A 88 10.15 4.78 15.18
N VAL A 89 9.74 4.58 16.43
CA VAL A 89 9.37 3.25 16.94
C VAL A 89 7.97 2.89 16.44
N LEU A 90 7.92 2.14 15.34
CA LEU A 90 6.68 1.63 14.75
C LEU A 90 6.53 0.13 14.98
N SER A 91 5.39 -0.27 15.56
CA SER A 91 5.04 -1.69 15.74
C SER A 91 4.33 -2.24 14.51
N PHE A 92 4.62 -3.50 14.15
CA PHE A 92 3.90 -4.24 13.12
C PHE A 92 2.40 -4.27 13.37
N LYS A 93 1.98 -4.38 14.64
CA LYS A 93 0.57 -4.36 15.05
C LYS A 93 -0.11 -3.04 14.67
N LYS A 94 0.58 -1.91 14.93
CA LYS A 94 0.07 -0.56 14.65
C LYS A 94 -0.10 -0.34 13.15
N ILE A 95 0.92 -0.70 12.37
CA ILE A 95 0.88 -0.58 10.90
C ILE A 95 -0.15 -1.54 10.31
N GLY A 96 -0.20 -2.79 10.79
CA GLY A 96 -1.18 -3.79 10.34
C GLY A 96 -2.62 -3.35 10.57
N SER A 97 -2.91 -2.77 11.74
CA SER A 97 -4.22 -2.19 12.02
C SER A 97 -4.54 -0.98 11.15
N ALA A 98 -3.56 -0.11 10.87
CA ALA A 98 -3.75 1.06 10.01
C ALA A 98 -3.94 0.69 8.52
N ALA A 99 -3.38 -0.45 8.10
CA ALA A 99 -3.40 -0.94 6.73
C ALA A 99 -4.42 -2.08 6.49
N ASN A 100 -5.12 -2.54 7.54
CA ASN A 100 -6.00 -3.72 7.49
C ASN A 100 -5.32 -4.99 6.94
N ILE A 101 -4.07 -5.24 7.35
CA ILE A 101 -3.29 -6.43 6.97
C ILE A 101 -2.69 -7.11 8.19
N THR A 102 -2.35 -8.39 8.05
CA THR A 102 -1.73 -9.14 9.15
C THR A 102 -0.26 -8.74 9.35
N GLU A 103 0.22 -8.85 10.58
CA GLU A 103 1.64 -8.61 10.88
C GLU A 103 2.57 -9.52 10.07
N LEU A 104 2.17 -10.77 9.84
CA LEU A 104 2.94 -11.74 9.05
C LEU A 104 3.13 -11.28 7.61
N THR A 105 2.11 -10.67 7.00
CA THR A 105 2.20 -10.06 5.66
C THR A 105 3.27 -8.98 5.65
N ILE A 106 3.28 -8.08 6.64
CA ILE A 106 4.29 -7.00 6.72
C ILE A 106 5.68 -7.58 6.90
N ARG A 107 5.86 -8.57 7.79
CA ARG A 107 7.17 -9.20 8.04
C ARG A 107 7.73 -9.88 6.79
N ASN A 108 6.88 -10.59 6.03
CA ASN A 108 7.30 -11.26 4.80
C ASN A 108 7.69 -10.26 3.69
N VAL A 109 6.88 -9.21 3.50
CA VAL A 109 7.15 -8.20 2.47
C VAL A 109 8.35 -7.34 2.84
N ARG A 110 8.50 -6.96 4.12
CA ARG A 110 9.66 -6.22 4.64
C ARG A 110 10.97 -6.94 4.32
N LYS A 111 11.09 -8.24 4.63
CA LYS A 111 12.32 -9.01 4.34
C LYS A 111 12.69 -8.94 2.86
N ARG A 112 11.69 -9.10 1.98
CA ARG A 112 11.89 -9.02 0.53
C ARG A 112 12.27 -7.61 0.06
N LEU A 113 11.72 -6.58 0.70
CA LEU A 113 12.00 -5.18 0.37
C LEU A 113 13.38 -4.74 0.89
N GLU A 114 13.81 -5.21 2.06
CA GLU A 114 15.15 -4.96 2.61
C GLU A 114 16.24 -5.49 1.67
N ILE A 115 16.12 -6.73 1.17
CA ILE A 115 17.05 -7.29 0.19
C ILE A 115 17.18 -6.40 -1.05
N LEU A 116 16.06 -5.81 -1.50
CA LEU A 116 16.08 -4.96 -2.69
C LEU A 116 16.78 -3.62 -2.43
N VAL A 117 16.50 -3.02 -1.27
CA VAL A 117 17.06 -1.72 -0.86
C VAL A 117 18.55 -1.82 -0.50
N GLU A 118 19.05 -2.96 -0.03
CA GLU A 118 20.48 -3.19 0.26
C GLU A 118 21.32 -3.46 -0.99
N ASN A 119 20.72 -3.93 -2.08
CA ASN A 119 21.39 -4.20 -3.35
C ASN A 119 21.34 -3.01 -4.33
N SER A 120 21.02 -1.80 -3.85
CA SER A 120 20.79 -0.59 -4.65
C SER A 120 21.68 0.58 -4.24
#